data_AF-A0A2N0NWM0-F1
#
_entry.id   AF-A0A2N0NWM0-F1
#
_cell.length_a   1.000
_cell.length_b   1.000
_cell.length_c   1.000
_cell.angle_alpha   90.00
_cell.angle_beta   90.00
_cell.angle_gamma   90.00
#
_symmetry.space_group_name_H-M   'P 1'
#
loop_
_entity.id
_entity.type
_entity.pdbx_description
1 polymer ?
#
loop_
_entity_poly.entity_id
_entity_poly.type
_entity_poly.pdbx_seq_one_letter_code
_entity_poly.pdbx_strand_id
1 'polypeptide(L)'
;MVSNLNCIKPRSNLEDYVNEVQEYGFNHIILIGVREHGIIFLNCYGRLFILDTMTGVLWPLGDTLDEAVTKPWTGELAWNADEAGTIFEVEYYGIIRGVKEDQNP
;
A
#
# COMPACT_ATOMS: atom_id res chain seq x y z
N MET A 1 -25.62 7.92 -17.21
CA MET A 1 -24.91 7.79 -15.91
C MET A 1 -23.61 8.56 -16.07
N VAL A 2 -23.49 9.71 -15.44
CA VAL A 2 -22.31 10.57 -15.57
C VAL A 2 -21.21 9.92 -14.74
N SER A 3 -20.23 9.29 -15.40
CA SER A 3 -19.02 8.83 -14.74
C SER A 3 -18.29 10.08 -14.25
N ASN A 4 -18.41 10.37 -12.95
CA ASN A 4 -17.55 11.31 -12.22
C ASN A 4 -16.13 10.76 -12.15
N LEU A 5 -15.50 10.57 -13.32
CA LEU A 5 -14.07 10.48 -13.44
C LEU A 5 -13.59 11.93 -13.29
N ASN A 6 -13.58 12.45 -12.07
CA ASN A 6 -12.83 13.66 -11.77
C ASN A 6 -11.40 13.37 -12.17
N CYS A 7 -11.05 13.94 -13.32
CA CYS A 7 -10.02 13.49 -14.22
C CYS A 7 -8.69 13.41 -13.47
N ILE A 8 -8.03 12.24 -13.56
CA ILE A 8 -6.59 12.12 -13.32
C ILE A 8 -5.94 13.31 -14.02
N LYS A 9 -5.41 14.26 -13.24
CA LYS A 9 -4.89 15.51 -13.80
C LYS A 9 -3.68 15.15 -14.67
N PRO A 10 -3.53 15.74 -15.87
CA PRO A 10 -2.26 15.67 -16.58
C PRO A 10 -1.16 16.24 -15.66
N ARG A 11 -0.11 15.46 -15.38
CA ARG A 11 0.90 15.61 -14.30
C ARG A 11 0.57 14.99 -12.93
N SER A 12 -0.42 14.13 -12.80
CA SER A 12 -0.51 13.27 -11.61
C SER A 12 0.67 12.29 -11.60
N ASN A 13 1.28 12.07 -10.43
CA ASN A 13 2.30 11.03 -10.18
C ASN A 13 1.78 9.59 -10.40
N LEU A 14 0.60 9.42 -11.02
CA LEU A 14 -0.04 8.12 -11.22
C LEU A 14 0.77 7.20 -12.12
N GLU A 15 1.43 7.74 -13.14
CA GLU A 15 2.30 6.93 -14.02
C GLU A 15 3.48 6.37 -13.22
N ASP A 16 4.12 7.20 -12.39
CA ASP A 16 5.19 6.77 -11.49
C ASP A 16 4.69 5.68 -10.52
N TYR A 17 3.50 5.86 -9.94
CA TYR A 17 2.89 4.88 -9.04
C TYR A 17 2.55 3.56 -9.73
N VAL A 18 2.10 3.59 -10.99
CA VAL A 18 1.83 2.38 -11.77
C VAL A 18 3.14 1.66 -12.11
N ASN A 19 4.21 2.40 -12.44
CA ASN A 19 5.53 1.83 -12.68
C ASN A 19 6.08 1.16 -11.41
N GLU A 20 5.96 1.80 -10.25
CA GLU A 20 6.38 1.22 -8.98
C GLU A 20 5.56 -0.05 -8.65
N VAL A 21 4.25 -0.06 -8.91
CA VAL A 21 3.44 -1.29 -8.77
C VAL A 21 3.90 -2.42 -9.69
N GLN A 22 4.44 -2.13 -10.87
CA GLN A 22 5.00 -3.16 -11.76
C GLN A 22 6.27 -3.79 -11.18
N GLU A 23 7.05 -3.07 -10.38
CA GLU A 23 8.23 -3.62 -9.68
C GLU A 23 7.83 -4.75 -8.71
N TYR A 24 6.61 -4.69 -8.18
CA TYR A 24 6.01 -5.75 -7.36
C TYR A 24 5.41 -6.92 -8.18
N GLY A 25 5.59 -6.93 -9.50
CA GLY A 25 5.14 -8.00 -10.40
C GLY A 25 3.65 -7.91 -10.82
N PHE A 26 2.97 -6.81 -10.53
CA PHE A 26 1.57 -6.63 -10.93
C PHE A 26 1.47 -6.12 -12.37
N ASN A 27 0.98 -6.98 -13.27
CA ASN A 27 0.74 -6.63 -14.67
C ASN A 27 -0.64 -6.01 -14.93
N HIS A 28 -1.60 -6.20 -14.02
CA HIS A 28 -2.96 -5.70 -14.14
C HIS A 28 -3.53 -5.36 -12.76
N ILE A 29 -3.99 -4.13 -12.61
CA ILE A 29 -4.59 -3.61 -11.38
C ILE A 29 -5.89 -2.86 -11.69
N ILE A 30 -6.79 -2.81 -10.70
CA ILE A 30 -7.96 -1.94 -10.70
C ILE A 30 -7.69 -0.81 -9.72
N LEU A 31 -7.50 0.40 -10.23
CA LEU A 31 -7.27 1.59 -9.40
C LEU A 31 -8.55 1.94 -8.61
N ILE A 32 -8.43 2.00 -7.29
CA ILE A 32 -9.52 2.39 -6.38
C ILE A 32 -9.42 3.86 -6.01
N GLY A 33 -8.20 4.37 -5.78
CA GLY A 33 -7.99 5.76 -5.42
C GLY A 33 -6.52 6.19 -5.44
N VAL A 34 -6.30 7.49 -5.46
CA VAL A 34 -4.97 8.12 -5.41
C VAL A 34 -4.76 8.76 -4.04
N ARG A 35 -3.55 8.65 -3.49
CA ARG A 35 -3.09 9.29 -2.26
C ARG A 35 -2.02 10.34 -2.59
N GLU A 36 -1.66 11.18 -1.63
CA GLU A 36 -0.57 12.17 -1.80
C GLU A 36 0.78 11.50 -2.15
N HIS A 37 1.01 10.32 -1.58
CA HIS A 37 2.22 9.51 -1.80
C HIS A 37 1.88 8.05 -2.10
N GLY A 38 1.11 7.83 -3.17
CA GLY A 38 0.85 6.50 -3.73
C GLY A 38 -0.59 6.28 -4.16
N ILE A 39 -1.00 5.01 -4.23
CA ILE A 39 -2.31 4.60 -4.73
C ILE A 39 -2.90 3.44 -3.92
N ILE A 40 -4.22 3.30 -4.02
CA ILE A 40 -4.97 2.15 -3.51
C ILE A 40 -5.48 1.38 -4.72
N PHE A 41 -5.22 0.08 -4.78
CA PHE A 41 -5.63 -0.75 -5.92
C PHE A 41 -6.02 -2.16 -5.50
N LEU A 42 -6.81 -2.81 -6.35
CA LEU A 42 -7.06 -4.24 -6.31
C LEU A 42 -6.21 -4.95 -7.37
N ASN A 43 -5.71 -6.14 -7.05
CA ASN A 43 -5.20 -7.05 -8.08
C ASN A 43 -6.35 -7.84 -8.73
N CYS A 44 -6.04 -8.62 -9.77
CA CYS A 44 -7.02 -9.47 -10.47
C CYS A 44 -7.65 -10.58 -9.60
N TYR A 45 -7.13 -10.82 -8.40
CA TYR A 45 -7.67 -11.77 -7.44
C TYR A 45 -8.58 -11.12 -6.39
N GLY A 46 -8.79 -9.80 -6.45
CA GLY A 46 -9.62 -9.07 -5.48
C GLY A 46 -8.92 -8.77 -4.15
N ARG A 47 -7.60 -8.88 -4.09
CA ARG A 47 -6.79 -8.50 -2.92
C ARG A 47 -6.50 -7.00 -2.94
N LEU A 48 -6.63 -6.34 -1.80
CA LEU A 48 -6.49 -4.88 -1.68
C LEU A 48 -5.08 -4.50 -1.21
N PHE A 49 -4.50 -3.51 -1.89
CA PHE A 49 -3.17 -2.99 -1.58
C PHE A 49 -3.15 -1.48 -1.47
N ILE A 50 -2.22 -0.98 -0.65
CA ILE A 50 -1.79 0.43 -0.64
C ILE A 50 -0.33 0.47 -1.05
N LEU A 51 -0.02 1.19 -2.12
CA LEU A 51 1.34 1.65 -2.39
C LEU A 51 1.63 2.88 -1.51
N ASP A 52 2.70 2.82 -0.73
CA ASP A 52 3.24 3.95 0.02
C ASP A 52 4.62 4.33 -0.50
N THR A 53 4.65 5.36 -1.35
CA THR A 53 5.88 5.80 -2.01
C THR A 53 6.75 6.66 -1.10
N MET A 54 6.30 7.05 0.10
CA MET A 54 7.18 7.69 1.08
C MET A 54 8.18 6.69 1.64
N THR A 55 7.72 5.47 1.87
CA THR A 55 8.51 4.38 2.45
C THR A 55 8.99 3.37 1.41
N GLY A 56 8.47 3.43 0.18
CA GLY A 56 8.77 2.47 -0.89
C GLY A 56 8.25 1.06 -0.57
N VAL A 57 7.11 0.96 0.10
CA VAL A 57 6.53 -0.33 0.51
C VAL A 57 5.12 -0.50 -0.01
N LEU A 58 4.72 -1.76 -0.18
CA LEU A 58 3.38 -2.15 -0.55
C LEU A 58 2.68 -2.84 0.62
N TRP A 59 1.55 -2.29 1.06
CA TRP A 59 0.78 -2.86 2.17
C TRP A 59 -0.31 -3.79 1.65
N PRO A 60 -0.23 -5.11 1.92
CA PRO A 60 -1.36 -6.01 1.73
C PRO A 60 -2.40 -5.77 2.83
N LEU A 61 -3.62 -5.38 2.44
CA LEU A 61 -4.69 -5.08 3.40
C LEU A 61 -5.67 -6.24 3.64
N GLY A 62 -5.70 -7.21 2.73
CA GLY A 62 -6.54 -8.40 2.86
C GLY A 62 -6.62 -9.20 1.57
N ASP A 63 -6.94 -10.48 1.70
CA ASP A 63 -7.02 -11.40 0.56
C ASP A 63 -8.34 -11.27 -0.21
N THR A 64 -9.30 -10.55 0.37
CA THR A 64 -10.56 -10.19 -0.27
C THR A 64 -10.91 -8.76 0.09
N LEU A 65 -11.76 -8.12 -0.73
CA LEU A 65 -12.28 -6.79 -0.42
C LEU A 65 -13.04 -6.77 0.92
N ASP A 66 -13.85 -7.79 1.20
CA ASP A 66 -14.63 -7.90 2.44
C ASP A 66 -13.72 -8.02 3.68
N GLU A 67 -12.66 -8.82 3.60
CA GLU A 67 -11.65 -8.89 4.68
C GLU A 67 -10.99 -7.53 4.87
N ALA A 68 -10.53 -6.91 3.79
CA ALA A 68 -9.77 -5.67 3.84
C ALA A 68 -10.57 -4.48 4.42
N VAL A 69 -11.90 -4.48 4.31
CA VAL A 69 -12.75 -3.42 4.91
C VAL A 69 -13.19 -3.72 6.34
N THR A 70 -13.17 -4.98 6.77
CA THR A 70 -13.63 -5.39 8.11
C THR A 70 -12.50 -5.59 9.10
N LYS A 71 -11.33 -5.99 8.62
CA LYS A 71 -10.14 -6.22 9.45
C LYS A 71 -9.43 -4.88 9.70
N PRO A 72 -9.12 -4.54 10.97
CA PRO A 72 -8.27 -3.40 11.25
C PRO A 72 -6.91 -3.55 10.59
N TRP A 73 -6.45 -2.52 9.89
CA TRP A 73 -5.08 -2.49 9.39
C TRP A 73 -4.11 -2.39 10.58
N THR A 74 -3.17 -3.35 10.67
CA THR A 74 -2.20 -3.39 11.78
C THR A 74 -0.93 -2.60 11.47
N GLY A 75 -0.62 -2.36 10.20
CA GLY A 75 0.62 -1.72 9.78
C GLY A 75 1.88 -2.55 10.07
N GLU A 76 1.72 -3.83 10.40
CA GLU A 76 2.84 -4.67 10.87
C GLU A 76 3.60 -5.35 9.74
N LEU A 77 2.96 -5.67 8.61
CA LEU A 77 3.57 -6.44 7.53
C LEU A 77 3.41 -5.70 6.20
N ALA A 78 4.53 -5.31 5.62
CA ALA A 78 4.60 -4.73 4.29
C ALA A 78 5.37 -5.65 3.34
N TRP A 79 5.24 -5.41 2.04
CA TRP A 79 6.11 -5.98 1.02
C TRP A 79 7.07 -4.92 0.53
N ASN A 80 8.30 -5.33 0.23
CA ASN A 80 9.31 -4.51 -0.43
C ASN A 80 9.91 -5.29 -1.61
N ALA A 81 10.48 -4.57 -2.58
CA ALA A 81 11.15 -5.13 -3.74
C ALA A 81 12.62 -4.71 -3.72
N ASP A 82 13.55 -5.67 -3.86
CA ASP A 82 14.96 -5.33 -4.05
C ASP A 82 15.27 -4.94 -5.51
N GLU A 83 16.51 -4.48 -5.76
CA GLU A 83 16.96 -4.10 -7.11
C GLU A 83 16.90 -5.24 -8.13
N ALA A 84 16.84 -6.51 -7.68
CA ALA A 84 16.70 -7.68 -8.54
C ALA A 84 15.23 -8.05 -8.80
N GLY A 85 14.27 -7.32 -8.23
CA GLY A 85 12.83 -7.59 -8.32
C GLY A 85 12.37 -8.73 -7.40
N THR A 86 13.18 -9.11 -6.41
CA THR A 86 12.76 -10.08 -5.40
C THR A 86 11.82 -9.39 -4.41
N ILE A 87 10.62 -9.95 -4.25
CA ILE A 87 9.64 -9.45 -3.28
C ILE A 87 9.81 -10.20 -1.96
N PHE A 88 9.92 -9.46 -0.87
CA PHE A 88 10.02 -10.00 0.48
C PHE A 88 9.15 -9.23 1.47
N GLU A 89 8.79 -9.91 2.55
CA GLU A 89 8.01 -9.32 3.64
C GLU A 89 8.93 -8.54 4.60
N VAL A 90 8.44 -7.39 5.05
CA VAL A 90 9.11 -6.50 6.00
C VAL A 90 8.17 -6.23 7.16
N GLU A 91 8.64 -6.53 8.38
CA GLU A 91 7.91 -6.19 9.59
C GLU A 91 8.14 -4.71 9.95
N TYR A 92 7.07 -3.92 9.95
CA TYR A 92 7.08 -2.52 10.35
C TYR A 92 6.60 -2.40 11.81
N TYR A 93 7.55 -2.41 12.75
CA TYR A 93 7.25 -2.06 14.13
C TYR A 93 7.20 -0.54 14.25
N GLY A 94 5.99 0.03 14.31
CA GLY A 94 5.82 1.32 14.95
C GLY A 94 6.27 1.20 16.41
N ILE A 95 7.48 1.63 16.75
CA ILE A 95 7.83 1.85 18.15
C ILE A 95 6.98 3.04 18.63
N ILE A 96 5.81 2.73 19.17
CA ILE A 96 5.46 3.23 20.50
C ILE A 96 5.37 1.99 21.39
N ARG A 97 6.50 1.30 21.59
CA ARG A 97 6.69 0.68 22.90
C ARG A 97 6.78 1.87 23.83
N GLY A 98 5.72 2.13 24.59
CA GLY A 98 5.74 3.12 25.65
C GLY A 98 7.04 2.91 26.42
N VAL A 99 7.92 3.91 26.38
CA VAL A 99 9.03 3.99 27.30
C VAL A 99 8.34 4.06 28.66
N LYS A 100 8.21 2.92 29.33
CA LYS A 100 8.07 2.93 30.77
C LYS A 100 9.42 3.46 31.23
N GLU A 101 9.47 4.76 31.50
CA GLU A 101 10.46 5.26 32.42
C GLU A 101 10.26 4.44 33.69
N ASP A 102 11.22 3.57 33.96
CA ASP A 102 11.37 2.90 35.24
C ASP A 102 11.77 3.99 36.25
N GLN A 103 10.80 4.79 36.69
CA GLN A 103 10.92 5.56 37.92
C GLN A 103 10.76 4.57 39.07
N ASN A 104 11.88 3.95 39.46
CA ASN A 104 11.99 3.24 40.72
C ASN A 104 12.04 4.27 41.88
N PRO A 105 11.38 4.01 43.04
CA PRO A 105 11.26 4.97 44.14
C PRO A 105 12.59 5.37 44.81
#